data_AF-A0A6J7RKQ6-F1
#
_entry.id   AF-A0A6J7RKQ6-F1
#
_cell.length_a   1.000
_cell.length_b   1.000
_cell.length_c   1.000
_cell.angle_alpha   90.00
_cell.angle_beta   90.00
_cell.angle_gamma   90.00
#
_symmetry.space_group_name_H-M   'P 1'
#
loop_
_entity.id
_entity.type
_entity.pdbx_description
1 polymer ?
#
loop_
_entity_poly.entity_id
_entity_poly.type
_entity_poly.pdbx_seq_one_letter_code
_entity_poly.pdbx_strand_id
1 'polypeptide(L)'
;MSSREFGPWDEAEIDFSDGIERLDLGGLLVKSTPGVDVQVQADEATGAVTQLTFAQPGAAVQVQPYAAPKSGGMWQDVRGQIKSSITKGGGLVEEVNGSFGLELQTQITGDDGKMQPARFTGIDGTRWFLRAVFLGAAAKPGPEAATLEALVRELVVVRGGDAMPVGSPIPLKLPNSPTSNSASSVLPDGRPILAPFVRGPELTETR
;
A
#
# COMPACT_ATOMS: atom_id res chain seq x y z
N MET A 1 4.52 -10.30 23.11
CA MET A 1 3.42 -9.56 22.45
C MET A 1 3.53 -9.84 20.97
N SER A 2 2.46 -10.34 20.35
CA SER A 2 2.46 -10.61 18.91
C SER A 2 2.40 -9.27 18.18
N SER A 3 3.22 -9.06 17.16
CA SER A 3 3.21 -7.82 16.37
C SER A 3 1.88 -7.57 15.63
N ARG A 4 1.00 -8.59 15.58
CA ARG A 4 -0.32 -8.61 14.93
C ARG A 4 -1.52 -8.58 15.90
N GLU A 5 -1.32 -8.32 17.19
CA GLU A 5 -2.40 -8.40 18.20
C GLU A 5 -3.65 -7.56 17.86
N PHE A 6 -3.49 -6.53 17.02
CA PHE A 6 -4.57 -5.70 16.48
C PHE A 6 -4.39 -5.46 14.97
N GLY A 7 -4.08 -6.52 14.23
CA GLY A 7 -3.78 -6.45 12.80
C GLY A 7 -2.37 -5.91 12.49
N PRO A 8 -2.02 -5.69 11.20
CA PRO A 8 -2.83 -5.93 10.01
C PRO A 8 -3.38 -7.36 9.87
N TRP A 9 -4.55 -7.42 9.25
CA TRP A 9 -5.38 -8.62 9.16
C TRP A 9 -5.04 -9.46 7.93
N ASP A 10 -5.23 -10.76 8.06
CA ASP A 10 -5.31 -11.66 6.91
C ASP A 10 -6.75 -11.61 6.34
N GLU A 11 -6.91 -11.80 5.03
CA GLU A 11 -8.24 -11.88 4.41
C GLU A 11 -9.14 -12.96 5.06
N ALA A 12 -8.54 -14.05 5.56
CA ALA A 12 -9.25 -15.12 6.25
C ALA A 12 -9.72 -14.76 7.67
N GLU A 13 -9.25 -13.64 8.23
CA GLU A 13 -9.60 -13.18 9.58
C GLU A 13 -10.76 -12.18 9.59
N ILE A 14 -11.22 -11.73 8.42
CA ILE A 14 -12.26 -10.69 8.27
C ILE A 14 -13.59 -11.28 7.80
N ASP A 15 -14.67 -10.88 8.46
CA ASP A 15 -16.03 -11.04 7.94
C ASP A 15 -16.39 -9.84 7.06
N PHE A 16 -16.45 -10.05 5.75
CA PHE A 16 -16.79 -9.01 4.78
C PHE A 16 -18.27 -8.57 4.82
N SER A 17 -19.08 -9.18 5.69
CA SER A 17 -20.47 -8.78 5.96
C SER A 17 -20.58 -7.68 7.03
N ASP A 18 -19.45 -7.15 7.52
CA ASP A 18 -19.35 -6.13 8.57
C ASP A 18 -19.87 -4.73 8.17
N GLY A 19 -20.21 -4.53 6.89
CA GLY A 19 -20.70 -3.26 6.37
C GLY A 19 -19.61 -2.19 6.21
N ILE A 20 -18.33 -2.55 6.35
CA ILE A 20 -17.20 -1.63 6.18
C ILE A 20 -16.74 -1.67 4.73
N GLU A 21 -16.92 -0.56 4.03
CA GLU A 21 -16.39 -0.37 2.68
C GLU A 21 -14.86 -0.27 2.72
N ARG A 22 -14.20 -1.08 1.89
CA ARG A 22 -12.74 -1.12 1.76
C ARG A 22 -12.37 -0.93 0.29
N LEU A 23 -11.41 -0.07 0.03
CA LEU A 23 -10.79 0.09 -1.27
C LEU A 23 -9.94 -1.14 -1.59
N ASP A 24 -10.26 -1.82 -2.68
CA ASP A 24 -9.51 -2.97 -3.17
C ASP A 24 -8.32 -2.51 -4.04
N LEU A 25 -7.10 -2.82 -3.58
CA LEU A 25 -5.85 -2.57 -4.26
C LEU A 25 -5.17 -3.88 -4.70
N GLY A 26 -5.94 -4.96 -4.89
CA GLY A 26 -5.44 -6.30 -5.21
C GLY A 26 -4.88 -7.00 -3.98
N GLY A 27 -3.60 -6.76 -3.67
CA GLY A 27 -2.91 -7.40 -2.54
C GLY A 27 -3.22 -6.81 -1.16
N LEU A 28 -3.98 -5.72 -1.12
CA LEU A 28 -4.39 -5.01 0.10
C LEU A 28 -5.81 -4.49 -0.04
N LEU A 29 -6.56 -4.55 1.06
CA LEU A 29 -7.81 -3.81 1.23
C LEU A 29 -7.61 -2.71 2.26
N VAL A 30 -8.09 -1.51 1.93
CA VAL A 30 -7.86 -0.31 2.73
C VAL A 30 -9.19 0.32 3.13
N LYS A 31 -9.42 0.48 4.43
CA LYS A 31 -10.54 1.27 4.94
C LYS A 31 -10.27 2.76 4.78
N SER A 32 -11.27 3.50 4.32
CA SER A 32 -11.20 4.96 4.23
C SER A 32 -10.96 5.57 5.62
N THR A 33 -9.93 6.40 5.74
CA THR A 33 -9.54 7.06 6.99
C THR A 33 -9.57 8.58 6.78
N PRO A 34 -10.41 9.33 7.50
CA PRO A 34 -10.48 10.78 7.36
C PRO A 34 -9.13 11.47 7.57
N GLY A 35 -8.77 12.39 6.67
CA GLY A 35 -7.52 13.15 6.75
C GLY A 35 -6.27 12.40 6.29
N VAL A 36 -6.43 11.19 5.73
CA VAL A 36 -5.33 10.42 5.14
C VAL A 36 -5.59 10.19 3.65
N ASP A 37 -4.70 10.69 2.82
CA ASP A 37 -4.71 10.49 1.38
C ASP A 37 -4.04 9.16 1.01
N VAL A 38 -4.66 8.42 0.08
CA VAL A 38 -4.09 7.22 -0.52
C VAL A 38 -3.41 7.61 -1.82
N GLN A 39 -2.09 7.46 -1.88
CA GLN A 39 -1.27 7.77 -3.05
C GLN A 39 -0.71 6.47 -3.65
N VAL A 40 -1.01 6.23 -4.92
CA VAL A 40 -0.56 5.05 -5.66
C VAL A 40 0.30 5.50 -6.82
N GLN A 41 1.54 5.01 -6.87
CA GLN A 41 2.42 5.18 -8.03
C GLN A 41 2.46 3.88 -8.81
N ALA A 42 2.37 3.98 -10.13
CA ALA A 42 2.45 2.86 -11.03
C ALA A 42 3.55 3.07 -12.06
N ASP A 43 4.16 1.99 -12.50
CA ASP A 43 5.07 1.97 -13.64
C ASP A 43 4.30 2.30 -14.92
N GLU A 44 4.73 3.33 -15.66
CA GLU A 44 4.00 3.82 -16.83
C GLU A 44 3.95 2.80 -17.99
N ALA A 45 4.94 1.91 -18.07
CA ALA A 45 5.03 0.93 -19.15
C ALA A 45 4.16 -0.31 -18.91
N THR A 46 4.10 -0.77 -17.67
CA THR A 46 3.43 -2.03 -17.29
C THR A 46 2.11 -1.81 -16.57
N GLY A 47 1.86 -0.61 -16.04
CA GLY A 47 0.71 -0.30 -15.19
C GLY A 47 0.79 -0.95 -13.80
N ALA A 48 1.89 -1.61 -13.45
CA ALA A 48 2.07 -2.26 -12.15
C ALA A 48 2.29 -1.21 -11.06
N VAL A 49 1.62 -1.36 -9.92
CA VAL A 49 1.82 -0.48 -8.77
C VAL A 49 3.22 -0.69 -8.20
N THR A 50 4.02 0.38 -8.18
CA THR A 50 5.40 0.38 -7.68
C THR A 50 5.49 0.86 -6.23
N GLN A 51 4.56 1.72 -5.80
CA GLN A 51 4.55 2.28 -4.45
C GLN A 51 3.14 2.64 -4.00
N LEU A 52 2.80 2.24 -2.76
CA LEU A 52 1.58 2.64 -2.06
C LEU A 52 1.96 3.45 -0.81
N THR A 53 1.45 4.68 -0.73
CA THR A 53 1.73 5.62 0.37
C THR A 53 0.43 6.15 0.96
N PHE A 54 0.33 6.15 2.28
CA PHE A 54 -0.72 6.84 3.02
C PHE A 54 -0.13 8.11 3.62
N ALA A 55 -0.69 9.26 3.26
CA ALA A 55 -0.11 10.55 3.58
C ALA A 55 -1.10 11.46 4.32
N GLN A 56 -0.57 12.24 5.25
CA GLN A 56 -1.26 13.36 5.90
C GLN A 56 -0.25 14.53 6.02
N PRO A 57 -0.66 15.74 6.40
CA PRO A 57 0.26 16.87 6.48
C PRO A 57 1.50 16.58 7.35
N GLY A 58 2.69 16.56 6.73
CA GLY A 58 3.97 16.35 7.42
C GLY A 58 4.31 14.91 7.83
N ALA A 59 3.45 13.93 7.51
CA ALA A 59 3.65 12.53 7.88
C ALA A 59 3.16 11.58 6.80
N ALA A 60 3.89 10.48 6.59
CA ALA A 60 3.47 9.45 5.65
C ALA A 60 3.90 8.06 6.12
N VAL A 61 3.22 7.03 5.60
CA VAL A 61 3.66 5.65 5.71
C VAL A 61 3.58 4.98 4.34
N GLN A 62 4.70 4.42 3.90
CA GLN A 62 4.77 3.60 2.70
C GLN A 62 4.59 2.14 3.09
N VAL A 63 3.74 1.40 2.38
CA VAL A 63 3.51 -0.02 2.67
C VAL A 63 3.76 -0.90 1.45
N GLN A 64 4.28 -2.11 1.70
CA GLN A 64 4.44 -3.12 0.66
C GLN A 64 4.22 -4.52 1.25
N PRO A 65 3.22 -5.27 0.76
CA PRO A 65 3.06 -6.67 1.10
C PRO A 65 3.98 -7.56 0.25
N TYR A 66 4.48 -8.63 0.86
CA TYR A 66 5.33 -9.65 0.25
C TYR A 66 4.83 -11.04 0.62
N ALA A 67 5.09 -12.01 -0.26
CA ALA A 67 4.88 -13.42 0.05
C ALA A 67 5.93 -13.90 1.07
N ALA A 68 5.48 -14.61 2.09
CA ALA A 68 6.31 -15.08 3.21
C ALA A 68 6.16 -16.59 3.42
N PRO A 69 7.12 -17.26 4.10
CA PRO A 69 6.97 -18.65 4.49
C PRO A 69 5.87 -18.81 5.56
N LYS A 70 5.29 -20.02 5.67
CA LYS A 70 4.30 -20.32 6.72
C LYS A 70 4.86 -20.18 8.14
N SER A 71 6.17 -20.31 8.31
CA SER A 71 6.85 -20.19 9.60
C SER A 71 6.95 -18.75 10.11
N GLY A 72 6.68 -17.74 9.26
CA GLY A 72 6.99 -16.34 9.56
C GLY A 72 8.51 -16.09 9.64
N GLY A 73 8.90 -15.03 10.35
CA GLY A 73 10.30 -14.66 10.58
C GLY A 73 10.91 -13.80 9.46
N MET A 74 10.12 -13.43 8.46
CA MET A 74 10.61 -12.64 7.34
C MET A 74 11.04 -11.24 7.79
N TRP A 75 10.37 -10.67 8.80
CA TRP A 75 10.81 -9.40 9.36
C TRP A 75 12.21 -9.48 9.97
N GLN A 76 12.55 -10.56 10.68
CA GLN A 76 13.88 -10.70 11.29
C GLN A 76 14.99 -10.66 10.23
N ASP A 77 14.80 -11.38 9.13
CA ASP A 77 15.77 -11.43 8.03
C ASP A 77 15.86 -10.10 7.29
N VAL A 78 14.71 -9.53 6.92
CA VAL A 78 14.62 -8.23 6.22
C VAL A 78 15.19 -7.11 7.08
N ARG A 79 14.88 -7.07 8.38
CA ARG A 79 15.45 -6.12 9.34
C ARG A 79 16.96 -6.21 9.38
N GLY A 80 17.51 -7.43 9.48
CA GLY A 80 18.95 -7.65 9.47
C GLY A 80 19.62 -7.15 8.18
N GLN A 81 18.99 -7.39 7.03
CA GLN A 81 19.46 -6.92 5.73
C GLN A 81 19.42 -5.39 5.60
N ILE A 82 18.33 -4.74 6.01
CA ILE A 82 18.18 -3.28 5.99
C ILE A 82 19.25 -2.65 6.90
N LYS A 83 19.38 -3.13 8.14
CA LYS A 83 20.39 -2.66 9.09
C LYS A 83 21.80 -2.77 8.50
N SER A 84 22.15 -3.94 7.96
CA SER A 84 23.46 -4.17 7.33
C SER A 84 23.70 -3.22 6.15
N SER A 85 22.69 -2.99 5.32
CA SER A 85 22.80 -2.12 4.14
C SER A 85 23.03 -0.65 4.54
N ILE A 86 22.28 -0.15 5.53
CA ILE A 86 22.43 1.22 6.04
C ILE A 86 23.82 1.41 6.68
N THR A 87 24.24 0.48 7.55
CA THR A 87 25.56 0.56 8.19
C THR A 87 26.71 0.51 7.17
N LYS A 88 26.61 -0.34 6.13
CA LYS A 88 27.60 -0.38 5.04
C LYS A 88 27.66 0.92 4.24
N GLY A 89 26.53 1.60 4.08
CA GLY A 89 26.45 2.93 3.47
C GLY A 89 26.91 4.09 4.37
N GLY A 90 27.37 3.81 5.59
CA GLY A 90 27.78 4.83 6.57
C GLY A 90 26.62 5.54 7.27
N GLY A 91 25.39 5.07 7.09
CA GLY A 91 24.21 5.61 7.76
C GLY A 91 24.07 5.11 9.20
N LEU A 92 23.33 5.88 10.02
CA LEU A 92 22.98 5.50 11.38
C LEU A 92 21.66 4.73 11.38
N VAL A 93 21.63 3.62 12.11
CA VAL A 93 20.43 2.78 12.29
C VAL A 93 20.40 2.22 13.70
N GLU A 94 19.27 2.36 14.35
CA GLU A 94 19.03 1.89 15.71
C GLU A 94 17.85 0.92 15.74
N GLU A 95 17.92 -0.09 16.60
CA GLU A 95 16.83 -1.04 16.80
C GLU A 95 16.06 -0.65 18.06
N VAL A 96 14.76 -0.43 17.92
CA VAL A 96 13.92 0.10 18.99
C VAL A 96 12.64 -0.72 19.09
N ASN A 97 12.17 -1.02 20.29
CA ASN A 97 10.85 -1.62 20.46
C ASN A 97 9.77 -0.56 20.24
N GLY A 98 8.92 -0.77 19.24
CA GLY A 98 7.78 0.07 18.91
C GLY A 98 6.47 -0.71 18.89
N SER A 99 5.43 -0.06 18.35
CA SER A 99 4.05 -0.53 18.35
C SER A 99 3.84 -1.87 17.64
N PHE A 100 4.72 -2.22 16.71
CA PHE A 100 4.67 -3.48 15.96
C PHE A 100 5.82 -4.44 16.31
N GLY A 101 6.45 -4.25 17.47
CA GLY A 101 7.58 -5.07 17.92
C GLY A 101 8.92 -4.38 17.64
N LEU A 102 9.95 -5.14 17.25
CA LEU A 102 11.29 -4.60 17.05
C LEU A 102 11.38 -3.85 15.71
N GLU A 103 11.65 -2.56 15.73
CA GLU A 103 11.66 -1.64 14.59
C GLU A 103 13.06 -1.09 14.32
N LEU A 104 13.30 -0.52 13.15
CA LEU A 104 14.53 0.23 12.85
C LEU A 104 14.24 1.72 12.74
N GLN A 105 14.98 2.55 13.47
CA GLN A 105 14.97 4.00 13.29
C GLN A 105 16.25 4.43 12.58
N THR A 106 16.11 5.30 11.59
CA THR A 106 17.23 5.77 10.75
C THR A 106 16.91 7.13 10.14
N GLN A 107 17.83 7.62 9.31
CA GLN A 107 17.60 8.77 8.43
C GLN A 107 17.81 8.33 6.98
N ILE A 108 16.89 8.71 6.11
CA ILE A 108 16.98 8.47 4.67
C ILE A 108 17.03 9.80 3.93
N THR A 109 17.62 9.81 2.74
CA THR A 109 17.53 10.94 1.83
C THR A 109 16.12 10.99 1.24
N GLY A 110 15.40 12.09 1.46
CA GLY A 110 14.13 12.37 0.80
C GLY A 110 14.28 12.75 -0.66
N ASP A 111 13.14 12.87 -1.35
CA ASP A 111 13.10 13.32 -2.75
C ASP A 111 13.66 14.74 -2.95
N ASP A 112 13.61 15.57 -1.90
CA ASP A 112 14.20 16.91 -1.88
C ASP A 112 15.71 16.91 -1.60
N GLY A 113 16.33 15.73 -1.51
CA GLY A 113 17.75 15.55 -1.24
C GLY A 113 18.15 15.75 0.24
N LYS A 114 17.20 16.04 1.13
CA LYS A 114 17.49 16.24 2.56
C LYS A 114 17.35 14.95 3.34
N MET A 115 18.17 14.83 4.38
CA MET A 115 18.03 13.74 5.34
C MET A 115 16.75 13.94 6.16
N GLN A 116 15.88 12.95 6.16
CA GLN A 116 14.66 12.93 6.96
C GLN A 116 14.60 11.66 7.83
N PRO A 117 13.98 11.74 9.03
CA PRO A 117 13.76 10.56 9.85
C PRO A 117 12.89 9.52 9.13
N ALA A 118 13.26 8.26 9.28
CA ALA A 118 12.49 7.12 8.81
C ALA A 118 12.45 6.02 9.85
N ARG A 119 11.33 5.30 9.90
CA ARG A 119 11.13 4.16 10.79
C ARG A 119 10.60 2.97 10.00
N PHE A 120 11.40 1.90 9.96
CA PHE A 120 11.04 0.66 9.29
C PHE A 120 10.42 -0.30 10.29
N THR A 121 9.28 -0.81 9.90
CA THR A 121 8.49 -1.79 10.62
C THR A 121 8.16 -2.94 9.69
N GLY A 122 8.13 -4.16 10.24
CA GLY A 122 7.71 -5.35 9.52
C GLY A 122 6.75 -6.18 10.34
N ILE A 123 5.72 -6.68 9.69
CA ILE A 123 4.64 -7.45 10.32
C ILE A 123 4.51 -8.78 9.58
N ASP A 124 4.79 -9.88 10.29
CA ASP A 124 4.71 -11.24 9.76
C ASP A 124 3.30 -11.81 9.95
N GLY A 125 2.62 -12.16 8.86
CA GLY A 125 1.33 -12.85 8.87
C GLY A 125 1.39 -14.25 8.27
N THR A 126 0.23 -14.86 8.00
CA THR A 126 0.15 -16.24 7.53
C THR A 126 0.48 -16.31 6.04
N ARG A 127 1.74 -16.63 5.73
CA ARG A 127 2.28 -16.69 4.35
C ARG A 127 2.42 -15.33 3.65
N TRP A 128 2.36 -14.25 4.40
CA TRP A 128 2.63 -12.89 3.93
C TRP A 128 3.43 -12.11 4.96
N PHE A 129 4.10 -11.06 4.50
CA PHE A 129 4.87 -10.12 5.30
C PHE A 129 4.54 -8.71 4.81
N LEU A 130 4.19 -7.80 5.72
CA LEU A 130 3.94 -6.40 5.39
C LEU A 130 5.10 -5.54 5.89
N ARG A 131 5.76 -4.83 4.97
CA ARG A 131 6.73 -3.79 5.32
C ARG A 131 6.01 -2.45 5.39
N ALA A 132 6.20 -1.70 6.46
CA ALA A 132 5.75 -0.33 6.63
C ALA A 132 6.95 0.58 6.90
N VAL A 133 7.04 1.70 6.19
CA VAL A 133 8.10 2.71 6.37
C VAL A 133 7.44 4.04 6.70
N PHE A 134 7.53 4.44 7.96
CA PHE A 134 7.00 5.72 8.43
C PHE A 134 8.01 6.83 8.20
N LEU A 135 7.54 7.95 7.67
CA LEU A 135 8.34 9.09 7.21
C LEU A 135 7.87 10.39 7.86
N GLY A 136 8.78 11.37 7.92
CA GLY A 136 8.48 12.68 8.50
C GLY A 136 8.09 12.58 9.97
N ALA A 137 7.01 13.27 10.37
CA ALA A 137 6.53 13.25 11.76
C ALA A 137 6.10 11.85 12.24
N ALA A 138 5.72 10.94 11.33
CA ALA A 138 5.33 9.58 11.70
C ALA A 138 6.50 8.64 12.02
N ALA A 139 7.74 9.06 11.71
CA ALA A 139 8.93 8.30 12.04
C ALA A 139 9.24 8.24 13.55
N LYS A 140 8.60 9.11 14.35
CA LYS A 140 8.75 9.15 15.81
C LYS A 140 7.39 8.99 16.50
N PRO A 141 7.33 8.47 17.74
CA PRO A 141 6.09 8.39 18.50
C PRO A 141 5.43 9.78 18.64
N GLY A 142 4.12 9.85 18.35
CA GLY A 142 3.34 11.09 18.37
C GLY A 142 1.96 10.89 17.75
N PRO A 143 1.11 11.92 17.72
CA PRO A 143 -0.24 11.86 17.16
C PRO A 143 -0.28 11.44 15.68
N GLU A 144 0.66 11.95 14.88
CA GLU A 144 0.77 11.65 13.46
C GLU A 144 1.16 10.19 13.23
N ALA A 145 2.11 9.68 14.03
CA ALA A 145 2.46 8.27 14.02
C ALA A 145 1.27 7.41 14.43
N ALA A 146 0.59 7.74 15.55
CA ALA A 146 -0.54 6.96 16.05
C ALA A 146 -1.67 6.82 15.01
N THR A 147 -1.96 7.89 14.26
CA THR A 147 -2.96 7.87 13.18
C THR A 147 -2.58 6.89 12.08
N LEU A 148 -1.33 6.94 11.59
CA LEU A 148 -0.87 6.05 10.53
C LEU A 148 -0.63 4.61 11.02
N GLU A 149 -0.23 4.42 12.28
CA GLU A 149 -0.15 3.09 12.90
C GLU A 149 -1.54 2.45 13.00
N ALA A 150 -2.56 3.22 13.40
CA ALA A 150 -3.94 2.74 13.42
C ALA A 150 -4.42 2.37 12.02
N LEU A 151 -4.09 3.15 10.98
CA LEU A 151 -4.39 2.79 9.61
C LEU A 151 -3.71 1.49 9.20
N VAL A 152 -2.41 1.34 9.47
CA VAL A 152 -1.64 0.12 9.14
C VAL A 152 -2.25 -1.12 9.81
N ARG A 153 -2.76 -0.97 11.04
CA ARG A 153 -3.48 -2.02 11.78
C ARG A 153 -4.79 -2.43 11.13
N GLU A 154 -5.49 -1.50 10.51
CA GLU A 154 -6.77 -1.77 9.82
C GLU A 154 -6.60 -2.35 8.41
N LEU A 155 -5.38 -2.39 7.87
CA LEU A 155 -5.12 -2.99 6.56
C LEU A 155 -5.43 -4.49 6.57
N VAL A 156 -6.00 -4.97 5.47
CA VAL A 156 -6.22 -6.40 5.23
C VAL A 156 -5.32 -6.84 4.10
N VAL A 157 -4.50 -7.86 4.34
CA VAL A 157 -3.59 -8.42 3.34
C VAL A 157 -4.28 -9.56 2.60
N VAL A 158 -4.34 -9.42 1.28
CA VAL A 158 -4.93 -10.39 0.35
C VAL A 158 -3.80 -11.06 -0.41
N ARG A 159 -3.31 -12.18 0.12
CA ARG A 159 -2.22 -12.93 -0.51
C ARG A 159 -2.73 -13.80 -1.67
N GLY A 160 -4.00 -14.21 -1.62
CA GLY A 160 -4.63 -15.02 -2.65
C GLY A 160 -4.09 -16.46 -2.74
N GLY A 161 -4.65 -17.23 -3.67
CA GLY A 161 -4.33 -18.65 -3.83
C GLY A 161 -3.06 -18.95 -4.64
N ASP A 162 -2.57 -17.98 -5.41
CA ASP A 162 -1.54 -18.22 -6.42
C ASP A 162 -0.17 -18.59 -5.83
N ALA A 163 0.59 -19.32 -6.65
CA ALA A 163 1.98 -19.66 -6.34
C ALA A 163 2.85 -18.40 -6.43
N MET A 164 3.50 -18.06 -5.32
CA MET A 164 4.38 -16.90 -5.21
C MET A 164 5.68 -17.31 -4.51
N PRO A 165 6.86 -16.98 -5.06
CA PRO A 165 8.13 -17.17 -4.37
C PRO A 165 8.19 -16.41 -3.04
N VAL A 166 8.82 -16.97 -2.03
CA VAL A 166 9.09 -16.22 -0.79
C VAL A 166 9.95 -15.01 -1.13
N GLY A 167 9.59 -13.83 -0.62
CA GLY A 167 10.28 -12.58 -0.94
C GLY A 167 9.67 -11.80 -2.10
N SER A 168 8.79 -12.39 -2.92
CA SER A 168 8.17 -11.65 -4.02
C SER A 168 7.11 -10.66 -3.49
N PRO A 169 7.01 -9.44 -4.06
CA PRO A 169 5.92 -8.53 -3.72
C PRO A 169 4.57 -9.17 -4.07
N ILE A 170 3.58 -9.00 -3.19
CA ILE A 170 2.19 -9.37 -3.51
C ILE A 170 1.66 -8.28 -4.45
N PRO A 171 1.13 -8.63 -5.64
CA PRO A 171 0.73 -7.64 -6.64
C PRO A 171 -0.31 -6.66 -6.12
N LEU A 172 -0.01 -5.37 -6.23
CA LEU A 172 -0.96 -4.30 -5.98
C LEU A 172 -1.55 -3.81 -7.31
N LYS A 173 -2.77 -3.31 -7.26
CA LYS A 173 -3.51 -2.78 -8.40
C LYS A 173 -3.88 -1.33 -8.13
N LEU A 174 -3.93 -0.53 -9.19
CA LEU A 174 -4.57 0.77 -9.10
C LEU A 174 -6.02 0.53 -8.70
N PRO A 175 -6.58 1.39 -7.82
CA PRO A 175 -8.01 1.34 -7.62
C PRO A 175 -8.63 1.54 -8.99
N ASN A 176 -9.47 0.59 -9.41
CA ASN A 176 -10.34 0.87 -10.54
C ASN A 176 -11.09 2.12 -10.11
N SER A 177 -10.76 3.29 -10.69
CA SER A 177 -11.70 4.41 -10.71
C SER A 177 -13.02 3.75 -11.05
N PRO A 178 -14.08 3.89 -10.24
CA PRO A 178 -15.36 3.27 -10.55
C PRO A 178 -15.60 3.64 -11.98
N THR A 179 -15.39 2.67 -12.86
CA THR A 179 -15.66 2.85 -14.26
C THR A 179 -17.11 3.14 -14.17
N SER A 180 -17.47 4.39 -14.50
CA SER A 180 -18.82 4.80 -14.78
C SER A 180 -19.50 3.54 -15.24
N ASN A 181 -20.52 3.08 -14.51
CA ASN A 181 -21.38 2.04 -15.03
C ASN A 181 -21.70 2.52 -16.45
N SER A 182 -20.98 2.00 -17.44
CA SER A 182 -21.48 1.82 -18.77
C SER A 182 -22.57 0.84 -18.47
N ALA A 183 -23.70 1.40 -18.03
CA ALA A 183 -24.99 0.81 -18.16
C ALA A 183 -24.88 0.21 -19.55
N SER A 184 -24.83 -1.11 -19.58
CA SER A 184 -25.38 -1.79 -20.72
C SER A 184 -26.82 -1.30 -20.70
N SER A 185 -27.08 -0.17 -21.36
CA SER A 185 -28.40 0.23 -21.78
C SER A 185 -28.78 -0.78 -22.85
N VAL A 186 -29.04 -2.00 -22.38
CA VAL A 186 -29.81 -2.99 -23.11
C VAL A 186 -31.22 -2.43 -23.00
N LEU A 187 -31.74 -1.91 -24.10
CA LEU A 187 -33.19 -1.78 -24.23
C LEU A 187 -33.78 -3.17 -23.96
N PRO A 188 -34.95 -3.30 -23.31
CA PRO A 188 -35.55 -4.60 -22.96
C PRO A 188 -35.81 -5.57 -24.14
N ASP A 189 -35.45 -5.19 -25.37
CA ASP A 189 -35.65 -5.92 -26.62
C ASP A 189 -34.33 -6.43 -27.28
N GLY A 190 -33.17 -6.37 -26.59
CA GLY A 190 -31.97 -7.13 -26.99
C GLY A 190 -31.21 -6.64 -28.23
N ARG A 191 -31.28 -5.35 -28.60
CA ARG A 191 -30.50 -4.78 -29.72
C ARG A 191 -29.32 -3.93 -29.25
N PRO A 192 -28.12 -4.05 -29.85
CA PRO A 192 -26.96 -3.22 -29.49
C PRO A 192 -27.12 -1.77 -29.98
N ILE A 193 -26.72 -0.80 -29.15
CA ILE A 193 -26.62 0.62 -29.50
C ILE A 193 -25.37 0.86 -30.36
N LEU A 194 -25.55 1.25 -31.62
CA LEU A 194 -24.47 1.72 -32.49
C LEU A 194 -23.96 3.07 -31.95
N ALA A 195 -22.65 3.14 -31.67
CA ALA A 195 -21.99 4.35 -31.15
C ALA A 195 -22.17 5.55 -32.12
N PRO A 196 -22.41 6.77 -31.62
CA PRO A 196 -22.52 7.94 -32.47
C PRO A 196 -21.17 8.41 -33.02
N PHE A 197 -21.26 8.89 -34.26
CA PHE A 197 -20.24 9.21 -35.25
C PHE A 197 -19.14 10.19 -34.80
N VAL A 198 -17.94 9.95 -35.35
CA VAL A 198 -16.76 10.84 -35.30
C VAL A 198 -17.08 12.20 -35.96
N ARG A 199 -16.81 13.29 -35.26
CA ARG A 199 -16.89 14.67 -35.79
C ARG A 199 -15.55 15.01 -36.45
N GLY A 200 -15.52 15.08 -37.79
CA GLY A 200 -14.36 15.59 -38.54
C GLY A 200 -14.17 17.10 -38.35
N PRO A 201 -12.96 17.64 -38.52
CA PRO A 201 -12.71 19.07 -38.34
C PRO A 201 -13.32 19.89 -39.49
N GLU A 202 -14.18 20.85 -39.16
CA GLU A 202 -14.63 21.89 -40.10
C GLU A 202 -13.46 22.82 -40.45
N LEU A 203 -12.99 22.77 -41.69
CA LEU A 203 -12.22 23.85 -42.29
C LEU A 203 -13.20 24.84 -42.92
N THR A 204 -13.28 26.03 -42.32
CA THR A 204 -13.84 27.24 -42.92
C THR A 204 -12.97 27.63 -44.11
N GLU A 205 -13.55 27.78 -45.29
CA GLU A 205 -12.91 28.58 -46.34
C GLU A 205 -13.90 29.53 -47.01
N THR A 206 -13.55 30.80 -46.91
CA THR A 206 -14.18 31.98 -47.47
C THR A 206 -13.77 32.13 -48.94
N ARG A 207 -14.71 32.20 -49.88
CA ARG A 207 -14.77 33.25 -50.92
C ARG A 207 -16.08 33.25 -51.69
#